data_AF-A0A1Y4SN30-F1
#
_entry.id   AF-A0A1Y4SN30-F1
#
_cell.length_a   1.000
_cell.length_b   1.000
_cell.length_c   1.000
_cell.angle_alpha   90.00
_cell.angle_beta   90.00
_cell.angle_gamma   90.00
#
_symmetry.space_group_name_H-M   'P 1'
#
loop_
_entity.id
_entity.type
_entity.pdbx_description
1 polymer ?
#
loop_
_entity_poly.entity_id
_entity_poly.type
_entity_poly.pdbx_seq_one_letter_code
_entity_poly.pdbx_strand_id
1 'polypeptide(L)' 'MSIDIQAALYYYRLGLIKRENHLYCLVDLKTGEWYELMTIYYIETLLKRWNQMRMTNCIIEDYMLE' A
#
# COMPACT_ATOMS: atom_id res chain seq x y z
N MET A 1 -10.94 10.10 4.78
CA MET A 1 -10.04 9.01 4.37
C MET A 1 -10.86 8.08 3.50
N SER A 2 -10.48 7.84 2.25
CA SER A 2 -11.29 6.98 1.38
C SER A 2 -11.23 5.55 1.87
N ILE A 3 -12.38 4.85 1.84
CA ILE A 3 -12.48 3.41 2.07
C ILE A 3 -11.52 2.65 1.13
N ASP A 4 -11.29 3.20 -0.06
CA ASP A 4 -10.41 2.61 -1.08
C ASP A 4 -8.96 2.48 -0.62
N ILE A 5 -8.45 3.43 0.18
CA ILE A 5 -7.07 3.39 0.68
C ILE A 5 -6.91 2.29 1.73
N GLN A 6 -7.86 2.16 2.64
CA GLN A 6 -7.82 1.10 3.66
C GLN A 6 -7.92 -0.28 3.02
N ALA A 7 -8.81 -0.47 2.06
CA ALA A 7 -8.95 -1.72 1.32
C ALA A 7 -7.68 -2.06 0.53
N ALA A 8 -7.09 -1.08 -0.16
CA ALA A 8 -5.85 -1.25 -0.90
C ALA A 8 -4.67 -1.62 0.01
N LEU A 9 -4.54 -0.99 1.17
CA LEU A 9 -3.49 -1.33 2.15
C LEU A 9 -3.70 -2.71 2.76
N TYR A 10 -4.95 -3.09 3.05
CA TYR A 10 -5.27 -4.40 3.61
C TYR A 10 -4.86 -5.54 2.65
N TYR A 11 -4.99 -5.33 1.33
CA TYR A 11 -4.48 -6.28 0.33
C TYR A 11 -2.98 -6.54 0.50
N TYR A 12 -2.19 -5.51 0.83
CA TYR A 12 -0.76 -5.61 1.13
C TYR A 12 -0.44 -5.98 2.58
N ARG A 13 -1.44 -6.38 3.38
CA ARG A 13 -1.32 -6.65 4.83
C ARG A 13 -0.80 -5.45 5.61
N LEU A 14 -1.17 -4.25 5.18
CA LEU A 14 -0.81 -3.01 5.86
C LEU A 14 -2.04 -2.38 6.52
N GLY A 15 -1.86 -1.96 7.76
CA GLY A 15 -2.79 -1.09 8.48
C GLY A 15 -2.37 0.37 8.35
N LEU A 16 -3.34 1.27 8.41
CA LEU A 16 -3.11 2.71 8.38
C LEU A 16 -3.49 3.31 9.73
N ILE A 17 -2.54 3.98 10.39
CA ILE A 17 -2.81 4.65 11.66
C ILE A 17 -2.56 6.14 11.53
N LYS A 18 -3.58 6.93 11.90
CA LYS A 18 -3.48 8.39 11.95
C LYS A 18 -2.62 8.83 13.14
N ARG A 19 -1.75 9.80 12.89
CA ARG A 19 -0.88 10.44 13.88
C ARG A 19 -1.11 11.94 13.85
N GLU A 20 -0.32 12.67 14.62
CA GLU A 20 -0.39 14.13 14.72
C GLU A 20 0.01 14.81 13.41
N ASN A 21 -0.33 16.10 13.27
CA ASN A 21 0.08 16.95 12.13
C ASN A 21 -0.26 16.40 10.74
N HIS A 22 -1.39 15.70 10.61
CA HIS A 22 -1.83 15.06 9.37
C HIS A 22 -0.85 14.01 8.82
N LEU A 23 0.01 13.47 9.68
CA LEU A 23 0.89 12.35 9.36
C LEU A 23 0.21 11.02 9.68
N TYR A 24 0.70 9.99 9.01
CA TYR A 24 0.20 8.63 9.11
C TYR A 24 1.39 7.67 9.23
N CYS A 25 1.15 6.53 9.85
CA CYS A 25 2.11 5.44 9.97
C CYS A 25 1.45 4.19 9.38
N LEU A 26 2.21 3.44 8.59
CA LEU A 26 1.81 2.11 8.15
C LEU A 26 2.28 1.09 9.19
N VAL A 27 1.46 0.06 9.39
CA VAL A 27 1.80 -1.06 10.27
C VAL A 27 1.67 -2.35 9.49
N ASP A 28 2.69 -3.20 9.51
CA ASP A 28 2.60 -4.56 9.00
C ASP A 28 1.67 -5.38 9.91
N LEU A 29 0.56 -5.86 9.37
CA LEU A 29 -0.46 -6.60 10.12
C LEU A 29 -0.01 -8.03 10.48
N LYS A 30 1.05 -8.54 9.86
CA LYS A 30 1.65 -9.84 10.14
C LYS A 30 2.71 -9.75 11.22
N THR A 31 3.63 -8.78 11.14
CA THR A 31 4.76 -8.67 12.09
C THR A 31 4.48 -7.68 13.23
N GLY A 32 3.55 -6.76 13.04
CA GLY A 32 3.31 -5.65 13.96
C GLY A 32 4.35 -4.54 13.85
N GLU A 33 5.26 -4.58 12.87
CA GLU A 33 6.29 -3.56 12.65
C GLU A 33 5.70 -2.26 12.11
N TRP A 34 6.32 -1.15 12.51
CA TRP A 34 5.86 0.20 12.22
C TRP A 34 6.81 0.84 11.21
N TYR A 35 6.24 1.41 10.16
CA TYR A 35 7.00 2.18 9.18
C TYR A 35 7.07 3.66 9.60
N GLU A 36 8.00 4.40 8.99
CA GLU A 36 8.17 5.83 9.24
C GLU A 36 6.90 6.65 9.00
N LEU A 37 6.83 7.81 9.65
CA LEU A 37 5.72 8.75 9.47
C LEU A 37 5.75 9.34 8.07
N MET A 38 4.59 9.38 7.44
CA MET A 38 4.43 9.85 6.07
C MET A 38 3.08 10.53 5.86
N THR A 39 3.00 11.36 4.83
CA THR A 39 1.74 12.00 4.45
C THR A 39 0.82 11.00 3.74
N ILE A 40 -0.49 11.24 3.79
CA ILE A 40 -1.45 10.42 3.04
C ILE A 40 -1.14 10.41 1.53
N TYR A 41 -0.68 11.54 0.99
CA TYR A 41 -0.29 11.66 -0.42
C TYR A 41 0.87 10.73 -0.80
N TYR A 42 1.84 10.58 0.09
CA TYR A 42 2.96 9.66 -0.13
C TYR A 42 2.48 8.20 -0.15
N ILE A 43 1.58 7.83 0.76
CA ILE A 43 0.96 6.49 0.81
C ILE A 43 0.18 6.19 -0.47
N GLU A 44 -0.62 7.15 -0.96
CA GLU A 44 -1.34 6.99 -2.22
C GLU A 44 -0.39 6.79 -3.42
N THR A 45 0.74 7.50 -3.42
CA THR A 45 1.77 7.37 -4.46
C THR A 45 2.44 6.00 -4.42
N LEU A 46 2.74 5.49 -3.23
CA LEU A 46 3.27 4.13 -3.04
C LEU A 46 2.27 3.08 -3.53
N LEU A 47 1.01 3.17 -3.13
CA LEU A 47 -0.05 2.26 -3.57
C LEU A 47 -0.20 2.25 -5.09
N LYS A 48 -0.18 3.42 -5.75
CA LYS A 48 -0.23 3.51 -7.21
C LYS A 48 0.94 2.77 -7.86
N ARG A 49 2.16 2.96 -7.36
CA ARG A 49 3.37 2.30 -7.88
C ARG A 49 3.32 0.79 -7.68
N TRP A 50 2.93 0.31 -6.50
CA TRP A 50 2.80 -1.12 -6.24
C TRP A 50 1.74 -1.78 -7.12
N ASN A 51 0.61 -1.11 -7.32
CA ASN A 51 -0.43 -1.61 -8.22
C ASN A 51 0.04 -1.66 -9.68
N GLN A 52 0.77 -0.64 -10.15
CA GLN A 52 1.36 -0.65 -11.49
C GLN A 52 2.36 -1.80 -11.68
N MET A 53 3.29 -1.98 -10.74
CA MET A 53 4.26 -3.09 -10.79
C MET A 53 3.56 -4.45 -10.78
N ARG A 54 2.51 -4.62 -9.98
CA ARG A 54 1.72 -5.86 -9.95
C ARG A 54 1.06 -6.13 -11.30
N MET A 55 0.43 -5.13 -11.91
CA MET A 55 -0.19 -5.30 -13.22
C MET A 55 0.83 -5.70 -14.28
N THR A 56 2.00 -5.05 -14.29
CA THR A 56 3.09 -5.43 -15.20
C THR A 56 3.52 -6.88 -15.00
N ASN A 57 3.66 -7.34 -13.75
CA ASN A 57 4.06 -8.72 -13.47
C ASN A 57 3.00 -9.74 -13.90
N CYS A 58 1.70 -9.48 -13.64
CA CYS A 58 0.62 -10.36 -14.09
C CYS A 58 0.61 -10.49 -15.62
N ILE A 59 0.79 -9.36 -16.32
CA ILE A 59 0.85 -9.36 -17.79
C ILE A 59 2.03 -10.19 -18.28
N ILE A 60 3.21 -10.08 -17.66
CA ILE A 60 4.39 -10.87 -18.04
C ILE A 60 4.18 -12.37 -17.77
N GLU A 61 3.58 -12.74 -16.63
CA GLU A 61 3.27 -14.14 -16.32
C GLU A 61 2.30 -14.75 -17.35
N ASP A 62 1.28 -14.00 -17.78
CA ASP A 62 0.34 -14.44 -18.81
C ASP A 62 1.05 -14.66 -20.17
N TYR A 63 1.98 -13.79 -20.57
CA TYR A 63 2.75 -13.93 -21.82
C TYR A 63 3.82 -15.04 -21.80
N MET A 64 4.28 -15.48 -20.62
CA MET A 64 5.29 -16.54 -20.49
C MET A 64 4.68 -17.95 -20.42
N LEU A 65 3.34 -18.04 -20.36
CA LEU A 65 2.58 -19.28 -20.31
C LEU A 65 1.88 -19.63 -21.64
N GLU A 66 2.02 -18.77 -22.67
CA GLU A 66 1.63 -19.02 -24.07
C GLU A 66 2.82 -19.47 -24.93
#